data_AF-A0A2V6YN80-F1
#
_entry.id   AF-A0A2V6YN80-F1
#
_cell.length_a   1.000
_cell.length_b   1.000
_cell.length_c   1.000
_cell.angle_alpha   90.00
_cell.angle_beta   90.00
_cell.angle_gamma   90.00
#
_symmetry.space_group_name_H-M   'P 1'
#
loop_
_entity.id
_entity.type
_entity.pdbx_description
1 polymer ?
#
loop_
_entity_poly.entity_id
_entity_poly.type
_entity_poly.pdbx_seq_one_letter_code
_entity_poly.pdbx_strand_id
1 'polypeptide(L)'
;MHLADLLVAIAVFGVVSAGMFTVLQESLRVYMIGASRAESQQSGRIAVERLAGEIRIAGLGPPPAAFSAIAVAEPTRIVLHHDLDGDGVIAGSGETITWRLTGATLRRDAGGGAQPVIDGVRSFALDYLDASDRAVVTADEARTVVITLVTEAAWDLADRAVVTTYSTRVRLRNR
;
A
#
# COMPACT_ATOMS: atom_id res chain seq x y z
N MET A 1 -54.31 -6.45 -35.69
CA MET A 1 -53.30 -5.60 -35.02
C MET A 1 -53.08 -4.40 -35.92
N HIS A 2 -53.38 -3.18 -35.44
CA HIS A 2 -53.34 -1.98 -36.28
C HIS A 2 -52.00 -1.23 -36.11
N LEU A 3 -51.63 -0.40 -37.09
CA LEU A 3 -50.39 0.40 -37.07
C LEU A 3 -50.26 1.24 -35.79
N ALA A 4 -51.37 1.81 -35.32
CA ALA A 4 -51.42 2.61 -34.10
C ALA A 4 -51.00 1.78 -32.87
N ASP A 5 -51.42 0.52 -32.76
CA ASP A 5 -51.05 -0.36 -31.65
C ASP A 5 -49.54 -0.63 -31.63
N LEU A 6 -48.94 -0.82 -32.82
CA LEU A 6 -47.49 -1.04 -32.97
C LEU A 6 -46.69 0.22 -32.59
N LEU A 7 -47.16 1.41 -32.98
CA LEU A 7 -46.52 2.69 -32.64
C LEU A 7 -46.54 2.95 -31.13
N VAL A 8 -47.67 2.68 -30.47
CA VAL A 8 -47.78 2.79 -29.01
C VAL A 8 -46.86 1.77 -28.32
N ALA A 9 -46.82 0.53 -28.80
CA ALA A 9 -45.95 -0.51 -28.23
C ALA A 9 -44.46 -0.12 -28.33
N ILE A 10 -44.00 0.39 -29.48
CA ILE A 10 -42.62 0.85 -29.68
C ILE A 10 -42.32 2.07 -28.80
N ALA A 11 -43.26 3.02 -28.66
CA ALA A 11 -43.08 4.19 -27.81
C ALA A 11 -42.89 3.79 -26.33
N VAL A 12 -43.74 2.89 -25.82
CA VAL A 12 -43.62 2.39 -24.45
C VAL A 12 -42.32 1.61 -24.26
N PHE A 13 -41.97 0.73 -25.21
CA PHE A 13 -40.71 0.00 -25.18
C PHE A 13 -39.51 0.95 -25.12
N GLY A 14 -39.47 1.97 -25.98
CA GLY A 14 -38.39 2.95 -26.03
C GLY A 14 -38.22 3.70 -24.70
N VAL A 15 -39.31 4.10 -24.06
CA VAL A 15 -39.26 4.77 -22.74
C VAL A 15 -38.72 3.83 -21.66
N VAL A 16 -39.20 2.59 -21.62
CA VAL A 16 -38.73 1.58 -20.64
C VAL A 16 -37.26 1.24 -20.87
N SER A 17 -36.85 1.02 -22.12
CA SER A 17 -35.46 0.74 -22.47
C SER A 17 -34.53 1.91 -22.14
N ALA A 18 -34.96 3.16 -22.40
CA ALA A 18 -34.19 4.34 -22.01
C ALA A 18 -34.00 4.41 -20.49
N GLY A 19 -35.07 4.20 -19.72
CA GLY A 19 -34.99 4.12 -18.26
C GLY A 19 -34.01 3.05 -17.78
N MET A 20 -34.13 1.82 -18.31
CA MET A 20 -33.24 0.71 -17.95
C MET A 20 -31.78 0.98 -18.32
N PHE A 21 -31.53 1.60 -19.48
CA PHE A 21 -30.19 1.92 -19.93
C PHE A 21 -29.51 2.94 -19.01
N THR A 22 -30.23 3.97 -18.55
CA THR A 22 -29.66 4.95 -17.60
C THR A 22 -29.30 4.30 -16.26
N VAL A 23 -30.17 3.43 -15.74
CA VAL A 23 -29.89 2.65 -14.51
C VAL A 23 -28.67 1.76 -14.69
N LEU A 24 -28.53 1.08 -15.82
CA LEU A 24 -27.37 0.24 -16.11
C LEU A 24 -26.07 1.06 -16.15
N GLN A 25 -26.07 2.21 -16.82
CA GLN A 25 -24.89 3.08 -16.90
C GLN A 25 -24.45 3.56 -15.52
N GLU A 26 -25.40 3.99 -14.68
CA GLU A 26 -25.10 4.42 -13.32
C GLU A 26 -24.60 3.25 -12.45
N SER A 27 -25.19 2.07 -12.61
CA SER A 27 -24.78 0.86 -11.90
C SER A 27 -23.34 0.47 -12.23
N LEU A 28 -22.95 0.52 -13.51
CA LEU A 28 -21.57 0.24 -13.94
C LEU A 28 -20.59 1.28 -13.41
N ARG A 29 -20.97 2.55 -13.38
CA ARG A 29 -20.16 3.62 -12.78
C ARG A 29 -19.91 3.34 -11.30
N VAL A 30 -20.99 3.14 -10.53
CA VAL A 30 -20.89 2.84 -9.10
C VAL A 30 -20.04 1.59 -8.84
N TYR A 31 -20.20 0.55 -9.67
CA TYR A 31 -19.39 -0.66 -9.59
C TYR A 31 -17.90 -0.38 -9.77
N MET A 32 -17.50 0.38 -10.79
CA MET A 32 -16.08 0.69 -11.06
C MET A 32 -15.44 1.48 -9.91
N ILE A 33 -16.14 2.46 -9.33
CA ILE A 33 -15.66 3.18 -8.15
C ILE A 33 -15.53 2.24 -6.95
N GLY A 34 -16.53 1.38 -6.73
CA GLY A 34 -16.49 0.39 -5.65
C GLY A 34 -15.29 -0.54 -5.79
N ALA A 35 -15.04 -1.04 -7.00
CA ALA A 35 -13.89 -1.89 -7.30
C ALA A 35 -12.55 -1.16 -7.07
N SER A 36 -12.40 0.07 -7.56
CA SER A 36 -11.19 0.88 -7.37
C SER A 36 -10.86 1.10 -5.90
N ARG A 37 -11.89 1.41 -5.10
CA ARG A 37 -11.74 1.61 -3.65
C ARG A 37 -11.34 0.32 -2.95
N ALA A 38 -11.98 -0.80 -3.29
CA ALA A 38 -11.65 -2.10 -2.71
C ALA A 38 -10.21 -2.52 -3.05
N GLU A 39 -9.77 -2.32 -4.29
CA GLU A 39 -8.41 -2.62 -4.75
C GLU A 39 -7.36 -1.76 -4.02
N SER A 40 -7.56 -0.43 -3.96
CA SER A 40 -6.68 0.47 -3.21
C SER A 40 -6.60 0.05 -1.74
N GLN A 41 -7.73 -0.36 -1.16
CA GLN A 41 -7.77 -0.76 0.24
C GLN A 41 -7.03 -2.07 0.52
N GLN A 42 -7.20 -3.06 -0.36
CA GLN A 42 -6.52 -4.35 -0.26
C GLN A 42 -5.02 -4.18 -0.45
N SER A 43 -4.62 -3.47 -1.49
CA SER A 43 -3.21 -3.18 -1.79
C SER A 43 -2.54 -2.41 -0.64
N GLY A 44 -3.24 -1.44 -0.04
CA GLY A 44 -2.74 -0.68 1.10
C GLY A 44 -2.50 -1.55 2.33
N ARG A 45 -3.43 -2.49 2.60
CA ARG A 45 -3.29 -3.47 3.68
C ARG A 45 -2.09 -4.39 3.44
N ILE A 46 -1.97 -4.96 2.24
CA ILE A 46 -0.87 -5.84 1.87
C ILE A 46 0.48 -5.13 2.01
N ALA A 47 0.57 -3.88 1.56
CA ALA A 47 1.80 -3.09 1.64
C ALA A 47 2.26 -2.89 3.10
N VAL A 48 1.33 -2.49 3.98
CA VAL A 48 1.62 -2.24 5.40
C VAL A 48 1.94 -3.53 6.15
N GLU A 49 1.17 -4.60 5.92
CA GLU A 49 1.42 -5.90 6.55
C GLU A 49 2.78 -6.47 6.16
N ARG A 50 3.15 -6.36 4.88
CA ARG A 50 4.44 -6.83 4.38
C ARG A 50 5.60 -6.02 4.96
N LEU A 51 5.54 -4.69 4.90
CA LEU A 51 6.56 -3.82 5.48
C LEU A 51 6.71 -4.06 6.99
N ALA A 52 5.60 -4.21 7.71
CA ALA A 52 5.62 -4.53 9.13
C ALA A 52 6.25 -5.90 9.42
N GLY A 53 5.99 -6.90 8.57
CA GLY A 53 6.63 -8.21 8.66
C GLY A 53 8.15 -8.12 8.50
N GLU A 54 8.61 -7.34 7.51
CA GLU A 54 10.03 -7.17 7.19
C GLU A 54 10.78 -6.36 8.27
N ILE A 55 10.17 -5.31 8.82
CA ILE A 55 10.73 -4.58 9.98
C ILE A 55 10.87 -5.50 11.20
N ARG A 56 9.91 -6.42 11.40
CA ARG A 56 9.91 -7.31 12.56
C ARG A 56 11.08 -8.30 12.52
N ILE A 57 11.48 -8.75 11.33
CA ILE A 57 12.60 -9.69 11.13
C ILE A 57 13.94 -8.99 10.89
N ALA A 58 13.95 -7.67 10.72
CA ALA A 58 15.18 -6.91 10.58
C ALA A 58 16.16 -7.19 11.74
N GLY A 59 17.43 -7.34 11.42
CA GLY A 59 18.49 -7.73 12.36
C GLY A 59 18.55 -9.24 12.66
N LEU A 60 17.77 -10.08 11.99
CA LEU A 60 17.89 -11.55 12.11
C LEU A 60 19.26 -11.97 11.59
N GLY A 61 20.03 -12.75 12.37
CA GLY A 61 21.35 -13.28 12.01
C GLY A 61 22.03 -13.99 13.18
N PRO A 62 23.18 -14.65 12.98
CA PRO A 62 23.92 -15.34 14.02
C PRO A 62 24.47 -14.33 15.05
N PRO A 63 24.32 -14.60 16.36
CA PRO A 63 24.85 -13.71 17.38
C PRO A 63 26.38 -13.86 17.51
N PRO A 64 27.13 -12.75 17.69
CA PRO A 64 26.67 -11.35 17.64
C PRO A 64 26.46 -10.87 16.19
N ALA A 65 25.33 -10.21 15.93
CA ALA A 65 25.05 -9.64 14.61
C ALA A 65 26.07 -8.52 14.32
N ALA A 66 26.83 -8.67 13.24
CA ALA A 66 27.88 -7.73 12.83
C ALA A 66 27.37 -6.56 11.98
N PHE A 67 26.05 -6.43 11.80
CA PHE A 67 25.42 -5.46 10.91
C PHE A 67 24.27 -4.71 11.60
N SER A 68 23.93 -3.53 11.06
CA SER A 68 22.78 -2.75 11.50
C SER A 68 21.47 -3.31 10.94
N ALA A 69 20.47 -3.57 11.79
CA ALA A 69 19.14 -4.01 11.37
C ALA A 69 18.45 -3.00 10.42
N ILE A 70 18.66 -1.70 10.66
CA ILE A 70 18.23 -0.62 9.78
C ILE A 70 19.49 0.12 9.32
N ALA A 71 19.75 0.11 8.02
CA ALA A 71 20.90 0.81 7.43
C ALA A 71 20.56 2.26 7.05
N VAL A 72 19.30 2.51 6.68
CA VAL A 72 18.79 3.84 6.32
C VAL A 72 17.44 4.04 6.99
N ALA A 73 17.31 5.15 7.72
CA ALA A 73 16.11 5.56 8.43
C ALA A 73 15.68 6.97 7.97
N GLU A 74 15.01 7.06 6.83
CA GLU A 74 14.49 8.32 6.28
C GLU A 74 12.95 8.34 6.37
N PRO A 75 12.29 9.52 6.41
CA PRO A 75 10.84 9.60 6.55
C PRO A 75 10.03 8.86 5.48
N THR A 76 10.57 8.72 4.26
CA THR A 76 9.90 8.08 3.12
C THR A 76 10.70 6.91 2.54
N ARG A 77 11.76 6.48 3.22
CA ARG A 77 12.65 5.41 2.76
C ARG A 77 13.29 4.69 3.94
N ILE A 78 13.27 3.36 3.89
CA ILE A 78 13.93 2.50 4.88
C ILE A 78 14.70 1.40 4.17
N VAL A 79 15.91 1.14 4.67
CA VAL A 79 16.73 0.00 4.23
C VAL A 79 16.91 -0.92 5.42
N LEU A 80 16.44 -2.15 5.27
CA LEU A 80 16.44 -3.20 6.28
C LEU A 80 17.47 -4.26 5.91
N HIS A 81 18.18 -4.76 6.91
CA HIS A 81 19.08 -5.89 6.76
C HIS A 81 18.61 -7.06 7.61
N HIS A 82 18.67 -8.26 7.04
CA HIS A 82 18.67 -9.54 7.75
C HIS A 82 19.66 -10.47 7.05
N ASP A 83 20.22 -11.39 7.80
CA ASP A 83 21.08 -12.46 7.31
C ASP A 83 20.19 -13.72 7.20
N LEU A 84 19.96 -14.17 5.96
CA LEU A 84 19.04 -15.28 5.67
C LEU A 84 19.75 -16.62 5.61
N ASP A 85 21.03 -16.63 5.26
CA ASP A 85 21.82 -17.86 5.13
C ASP A 85 22.71 -18.15 6.35
N GLY A 86 22.82 -17.18 7.27
CA GLY A 86 23.50 -17.30 8.55
C GLY A 86 25.01 -17.17 8.47
N ASP A 87 25.56 -16.59 7.40
CA ASP A 87 27.00 -16.46 7.19
C ASP A 87 27.63 -15.24 7.91
N GLY A 88 26.79 -14.37 8.48
CA GLY A 88 27.17 -13.19 9.24
C GLY A 88 27.45 -11.95 8.39
N VAL A 89 27.22 -11.98 7.08
CA VAL A 89 27.32 -10.82 6.17
C VAL A 89 25.97 -10.50 5.53
N ILE A 90 25.87 -9.31 4.90
CA ILE A 90 24.67 -8.86 4.19
C ILE A 90 25.04 -8.72 2.71
N ALA A 91 25.07 -9.85 2.02
CA ALA A 91 25.51 -9.93 0.63
C ALA A 91 24.62 -10.84 -0.24
N GLY A 92 23.82 -11.68 0.39
CA GLY A 92 22.86 -12.58 -0.25
C GLY A 92 21.67 -11.85 -0.86
N SER A 93 21.03 -12.52 -1.81
CA SER A 93 19.79 -12.05 -2.41
C SER A 93 18.69 -11.98 -1.36
N GLY A 94 18.04 -10.83 -1.24
CA GLY A 94 16.95 -10.62 -0.29
C GLY A 94 17.41 -10.28 1.12
N GLU A 95 18.71 -10.19 1.39
CA GLU A 95 19.26 -9.80 2.69
C GLU A 95 19.21 -8.30 2.96
N THR A 96 19.24 -7.52 1.88
CA THR A 96 18.92 -6.10 1.90
C THR A 96 17.55 -5.88 1.30
N ILE A 97 16.66 -5.23 2.07
CA ILE A 97 15.34 -4.83 1.59
C ILE A 97 15.22 -3.31 1.68
N THR A 98 14.97 -2.66 0.54
CA THR A 98 14.71 -1.22 0.47
C THR A 98 13.24 -0.96 0.19
N TRP A 99 12.60 -0.16 1.05
CA TRP A 99 11.32 0.45 0.76
C TRP A 99 11.49 1.93 0.50
N ARG A 100 10.83 2.46 -0.51
CA ARG A 100 10.84 3.90 -0.81
C ARG A 100 9.58 4.35 -1.51
N LEU A 101 9.10 5.53 -1.16
CA LEU A 101 8.12 6.23 -1.98
C LEU A 101 8.83 6.88 -3.18
N THR A 102 8.30 6.71 -4.39
CA THR A 102 8.79 7.37 -5.60
C THR A 102 7.60 7.90 -6.39
N GLY A 103 7.44 9.22 -6.43
CA GLY A 103 6.18 9.83 -6.89
C GLY A 103 5.01 9.38 -6.00
N ALA A 104 3.96 8.84 -6.61
CA ALA A 104 2.80 8.28 -5.92
C ALA A 104 2.85 6.74 -5.77
N THR A 105 4.01 6.12 -6.01
CA THR A 105 4.17 4.66 -5.94
C THR A 105 5.11 4.27 -4.80
N LEU A 106 4.61 3.46 -3.87
CA LEU A 106 5.46 2.80 -2.88
C LEU A 106 6.13 1.60 -3.53
N ARG A 107 7.46 1.55 -3.45
CA ARG A 107 8.29 0.52 -4.10
C ARG A 107 9.08 -0.27 -3.08
N ARG A 108 9.31 -1.54 -3.40
CA ARG A 108 10.13 -2.47 -2.63
C ARG A 108 11.22 -3.06 -3.53
N ASP A 109 12.45 -3.06 -3.06
CA ASP A 109 13.59 -3.74 -3.67
C ASP A 109 14.14 -4.76 -2.68
N ALA A 110 14.38 -5.99 -3.12
CA ALA A 110 15.04 -7.03 -2.34
C ALA A 110 16.04 -7.82 -3.19
N GLY A 111 16.74 -7.12 -4.09
CA GLY A 111 17.74 -7.71 -4.99
C GLY A 111 17.27 -7.89 -6.44
N GLY A 112 15.97 -7.75 -6.70
CA GLY A 112 15.37 -7.80 -8.04
C GLY A 112 15.11 -6.43 -8.67
N GLY A 113 15.52 -5.34 -8.01
CA GLY A 113 15.19 -3.97 -8.38
C GLY A 113 13.92 -3.46 -7.70
N ALA A 114 13.70 -2.14 -7.77
CA ALA A 114 12.58 -1.47 -7.11
C ALA A 114 11.24 -1.77 -7.81
N GLN A 115 10.53 -2.81 -7.34
CA GLN A 115 9.22 -3.22 -7.81
C GLN A 115 8.10 -2.35 -7.20
N PRO A 116 7.04 -2.00 -7.95
CA PRO A 116 5.89 -1.31 -7.39
C PRO A 116 5.11 -2.25 -6.46
N VAL A 117 4.68 -1.74 -5.30
CA VAL A 117 3.83 -2.47 -4.35
C VAL A 117 2.41 -1.91 -4.36
N ILE A 118 2.30 -0.58 -4.37
CA ILE A 118 1.02 0.12 -4.46
C ILE A 118 1.22 1.48 -5.11
N ASP A 119 0.29 1.85 -6.00
CA ASP A 119 0.13 3.17 -6.59
C ASP A 119 -0.94 3.99 -5.85
N GLY A 120 -1.10 5.28 -6.18
CA GLY A 120 -2.07 6.15 -5.53
C GLY A 120 -1.72 6.43 -4.07
N VAL A 121 -0.42 6.45 -3.73
CA VAL A 121 0.05 6.86 -2.41
C VAL A 121 0.05 8.37 -2.33
N ARG A 122 -0.84 8.93 -1.52
CA ARG A 122 -0.90 10.36 -1.23
C ARG A 122 0.21 10.78 -0.27
N SER A 123 0.47 9.97 0.76
CA SER A 123 1.57 10.19 1.69
C SER A 123 2.04 8.89 2.32
N PHE A 124 3.34 8.81 2.55
CA PHE A 124 3.99 7.74 3.29
C PHE A 124 4.93 8.39 4.30
N ALA A 125 4.89 7.94 5.56
CA ALA A 125 5.73 8.45 6.61
C ALA A 125 6.21 7.32 7.52
N LEU A 126 7.47 7.41 7.91
CA LEU A 126 8.14 6.52 8.83
C LEU A 126 8.70 7.35 9.99
N ASP A 127 8.19 7.07 11.19
CA ASP A 127 8.73 7.65 12.42
C ASP A 127 9.50 6.58 13.18
N TYR A 128 10.70 6.93 13.64
CA TYR A 128 11.61 6.02 14.32
C TYR A 128 11.68 6.37 15.79
N LEU A 129 11.52 5.36 16.65
CA LEU A 129 11.45 5.54 18.09
C LEU A 129 12.44 4.60 18.80
N ASP A 130 13.04 5.08 19.87
CA ASP A 130 13.94 4.32 20.73
C ASP A 130 13.19 3.34 21.66
N ALA A 131 13.92 2.71 22.59
CA ALA A 131 13.35 1.79 23.58
C ALA A 131 12.40 2.47 24.59
N SER A 132 12.48 3.80 24.73
CA SER A 132 11.67 4.62 25.62
C SER A 132 10.58 5.40 24.87
N ASP A 133 10.27 4.98 23.64
CA ASP A 133 9.30 5.58 22.72
C ASP A 133 9.58 7.05 22.34
N ARG A 134 10.84 7.49 22.44
CA ARG A 134 11.26 8.84 22.01
C ARG A 134 11.68 8.83 20.55
N ALA A 135 11.35 9.89 19.83
CA ALA A 135 11.75 10.05 18.44
C ALA A 135 13.27 10.12 18.30
N VAL A 136 13.78 9.36 17.33
CA VAL A 136 15.20 9.32 16.97
C VAL A 136 15.36 9.55 15.48
N VAL A 137 16.50 10.12 15.11
CA VAL A 137 16.90 10.32 13.71
C VAL A 137 17.98 9.33 13.27
N THR A 138 18.61 8.63 14.22
CA THR A 138 19.67 7.66 13.98
C THR A 138 19.08 6.26 13.86
N ALA A 139 19.44 5.56 12.78
CA ALA A 139 18.97 4.20 12.53
C ALA A 139 19.42 3.20 13.63
N ASP A 140 20.54 3.48 14.29
CA ASP A 140 21.09 2.63 15.35
C ASP A 140 20.35 2.70 16.69
N GLU A 141 19.66 3.81 16.96
CA GLU A 141 18.86 3.96 18.17
C GLU A 141 17.43 3.45 17.97
N ALA A 142 16.97 3.33 16.73
CA ALA A 142 15.63 2.86 16.41
C ALA A 142 15.38 1.44 16.95
N ARG A 143 14.28 1.30 17.69
CA ARG A 143 13.74 0.03 18.22
C ARG A 143 12.30 -0.21 17.78
N THR A 144 11.60 0.86 17.41
CA THR A 144 10.24 0.82 16.90
C THR A 144 10.13 1.72 15.67
N VAL A 145 9.39 1.27 14.67
CA VAL A 145 9.03 2.05 13.49
C VAL A 145 7.51 2.21 13.47
N VAL A 146 7.04 3.45 13.36
CA VAL A 146 5.64 3.77 13.09
C VAL A 146 5.51 4.01 11.60
N ILE A 147 4.62 3.24 10.98
CA ILE A 147 4.31 3.33 9.56
C ILE A 147 2.99 4.08 9.44
N THR A 148 2.97 5.13 8.63
CA THR A 148 1.73 5.79 8.21
C THR A 148 1.67 5.82 6.69
N LEU A 149 0.62 5.21 6.12
CA LEU A 149 0.38 5.17 4.68
C LEU A 149 -1.02 5.71 4.39
N VAL A 150 -1.11 6.68 3.49
CA VAL A 150 -2.37 7.25 3.01
C VAL A 150 -2.49 6.97 1.53
N THR A 151 -3.56 6.28 1.14
CA THR A 151 -3.83 5.91 -0.26
C THR A 151 -5.10 6.56 -0.76
N GLU A 152 -5.16 6.79 -2.06
CA GLU A 152 -6.35 7.22 -2.78
C GLU A 152 -6.70 6.20 -3.87
N ALA A 153 -8.00 6.05 -4.14
CA ALA A 153 -8.45 5.21 -5.23
C ALA A 153 -8.27 5.95 -6.57
N ALA A 154 -7.96 5.22 -7.64
CA ALA A 154 -7.78 5.81 -8.97
C ALA A 154 -9.06 6.44 -9.53
N TRP A 155 -10.22 5.89 -9.16
CA TRP A 155 -11.54 6.42 -9.54
C TRP A 155 -12.39 6.70 -8.31
N ASP A 156 -12.90 7.93 -8.22
CA ASP A 156 -13.79 8.37 -7.15
C ASP A 156 -14.97 9.20 -7.68
N LEU A 157 -16.14 9.12 -7.03
CA LEU A 157 -17.38 9.81 -7.39
C LEU A 157 -17.44 11.25 -6.87
N ALA A 158 -16.62 11.59 -5.87
CA ALA A 158 -16.68 12.87 -5.18
C ALA A 158 -15.58 13.82 -5.68
N ASP A 159 -15.92 15.10 -5.75
CA ASP A 159 -14.99 16.25 -5.90
C ASP A 159 -13.95 16.31 -4.74
N ARG A 160 -14.12 15.45 -3.73
CA ARG A 160 -13.17 15.17 -2.66
C ARG A 160 -12.71 13.71 -2.77
N ALA A 161 -11.47 13.52 -3.19
CA ALA A 161 -10.82 12.22 -3.19
C ALA A 161 -10.83 11.59 -1.78
N VAL A 162 -11.58 10.51 -1.63
CA VAL A 162 -11.65 9.69 -0.43
C VAL A 162 -10.32 8.98 -0.26
N VAL A 163 -9.68 9.22 0.88
CA VAL A 163 -8.43 8.57 1.25
C VAL A 163 -8.66 7.49 2.29
N THR A 164 -7.82 6.47 2.23
CA THR A 164 -7.71 5.48 3.31
C THR A 164 -6.39 5.66 4.01
N THR A 165 -6.42 5.76 5.34
CA THR A 165 -5.21 5.87 6.17
C THR A 165 -4.96 4.56 6.89
N TYR A 166 -3.74 4.06 6.78
CA TYR A 166 -3.21 2.93 7.51
C TYR A 166 -2.13 3.42 8.45
N SER A 167 -2.21 3.05 9.72
CA SER A 167 -1.15 3.31 10.67
C SER A 167 -0.88 2.05 11.49
N THR A 168 0.39 1.71 11.64
CA THR A 168 0.81 0.60 12.49
C THR A 168 2.14 0.90 13.15
N ARG A 169 2.33 0.36 14.36
CA ARG A 169 3.55 0.48 15.15
C ARG A 169 4.21 -0.88 15.22
N VAL A 170 5.48 -0.96 14.81
CA VAL A 170 6.21 -2.23 14.69
C VAL A 170 7.51 -2.15 15.46
N ARG A 171 7.66 -3.01 16.47
CA ARG A 171 8.92 -3.17 17.20
C ARG A 171 9.82 -4.17 16.48
N LEU A 172 11.11 -3.85 16.38
CA LEU A 172 12.14 -4.78 15.91
C LEU A 172 12.30 -5.92 16.93
N ARG A 173 12.35 -7.18 16.49
CA ARG A 173 12.50 -8.33 17.40
C ARG A 173 13.95 -8.65 17.75
N ASN A 174 14.86 -8.39 16.84
CA ASN A 174 16.25 -8.82 16.94
C ASN A 174 17.17 -7.69 17.42
N ARG A 175 16.65 -6.81 18.31
CA ARG A 175 17.36 -5.62 18.79
C ARG A 175 16.89 -5.08 20.14
#